data_AF-A0A1F8A8A9-F1
#
_entry.id   AF-A0A1F8A8A9-F1
#
_cell.length_a   1.000
_cell.length_b   1.000
_cell.length_c   1.000
_cell.angle_alpha   90.00
_cell.angle_beta   90.00
_cell.angle_gamma   90.00
#
_symmetry.space_group_name_H-M   'P 1'
#
loop_
_entity.id
_entity.type
_entity.pdbx_description
1 polymer ?
#
loop_
_entity_poly.entity_id
_entity_poly.type
_entity_poly.pdbx_seq_one_letter_code
_entity_poly.pdbx_strand_id
1 'polypeptide(L)'
;MFNDHSKTSIAQIVFYVPATIIAAYLAYYRHQRPRMAWLILLFFSIIRLVAGVLVILFEHKPTTGLMIASVILLNTGVFPLVAATLGFIRIILSHEEKVNLRVRQCLLLSRILFFVGLGLQIAGGCLEGSDSASDVIIGVKLVKAGYSIVVVFVTCLLAVQAYLWIYCQEISGTSRTVLKSMGLALPFITVRITYLFLSVTHGSDLRWNNLAGPIAPFLLMGLLMEYAVVCIYLATGFIIPSWRNLQKDRTVQLTRCSSVEEL
;
A
#
# COMPACT_ATOMS: atom_id res chain seq x y z
N MET A 1 -7.48 -10.83 31.44
CA MET A 1 -6.08 -10.42 31.20
C MET A 1 -5.96 -10.24 29.69
N PHE A 2 -5.74 -9.03 29.17
CA PHE A 2 -5.70 -8.83 27.71
C PHE A 2 -4.54 -9.63 27.13
N ASN A 3 -4.86 -10.56 26.24
CA ASN A 3 -3.86 -11.33 25.51
C ASN A 3 -3.04 -10.35 24.67
N ASP A 4 -1.78 -10.66 24.40
CA ASP A 4 -0.88 -9.67 23.79
C ASP A 4 -1.30 -9.29 22.35
N HIS A 5 -2.04 -10.16 21.65
CA HIS A 5 -2.67 -9.85 20.35
C HIS A 5 -3.77 -8.78 20.46
N SER A 6 -4.61 -8.82 21.50
CA SER A 6 -5.60 -7.78 21.79
C SER A 6 -4.95 -6.41 21.97
N LYS A 7 -3.80 -6.34 22.66
CA LYS A 7 -3.06 -5.08 22.84
C LYS A 7 -2.59 -4.51 21.51
N THR A 8 -2.10 -5.36 20.60
CA THR A 8 -1.69 -4.92 19.26
C THR A 8 -2.85 -4.43 18.40
N SER A 9 -4.01 -5.07 18.48
CA SER A 9 -5.21 -4.62 17.76
C SER A 9 -5.75 -3.30 18.28
N ILE A 10 -5.67 -3.05 19.59
CA ILE A 10 -6.02 -1.74 20.17
C ILE A 10 -5.07 -0.66 19.64
N ALA A 11 -3.75 -0.92 19.63
CA ALA A 11 -2.77 0.01 19.07
C ALA A 11 -3.04 0.31 17.59
N GLN A 12 -3.44 -0.70 16.81
CA GLN A 12 -3.87 -0.55 15.43
C GLN A 12 -5.07 0.36 15.26
N ILE A 13 -6.10 0.19 16.06
CA ILE A 13 -7.28 1.05 16.00
C ILE A 13 -6.91 2.49 16.37
N VAL A 14 -6.18 2.70 17.46
CA VAL A 14 -5.78 4.03 17.94
C VAL A 14 -4.95 4.78 16.89
N PHE A 15 -4.07 4.10 16.16
CA PHE A 15 -3.28 4.73 15.09
C PHE A 15 -4.12 5.02 13.83
N TYR A 16 -4.96 4.08 13.40
CA TYR A 16 -5.67 4.23 12.13
C TYR A 16 -6.88 5.17 12.20
N VAL A 17 -7.51 5.37 13.35
CA VAL A 17 -8.62 6.34 13.51
C VAL A 17 -8.22 7.75 13.06
N PRO A 18 -7.16 8.38 13.62
CA PRO A 18 -6.72 9.69 13.17
C PRO A 18 -6.15 9.64 11.74
N ALA A 19 -5.46 8.56 11.35
CA ALA A 19 -4.93 8.42 10.00
C ALA A 19 -6.04 8.42 8.93
N THR A 20 -7.19 7.77 9.19
CA THR A 20 -8.36 7.77 8.31
C THR A 20 -8.95 9.18 8.15
N ILE A 21 -9.07 9.94 9.25
CA ILE A 21 -9.56 11.32 9.21
C ILE A 21 -8.64 12.20 8.35
N ILE A 22 -7.33 12.10 8.56
CA ILE A 22 -6.33 12.87 7.81
C ILE A 22 -6.34 12.46 6.32
N ALA A 23 -6.41 11.16 6.03
CA ALA A 23 -6.49 10.65 4.66
C ALA A 23 -7.76 11.13 3.96
N ALA A 24 -8.91 11.14 4.64
CA ALA A 24 -10.17 11.67 4.12
C ALA A 24 -10.05 13.17 3.83
N TYR A 25 -9.48 13.95 4.75
CA TYR A 25 -9.26 15.37 4.55
C TYR A 25 -8.38 15.66 3.32
N LEU A 26 -7.28 14.92 3.15
CA LEU A 26 -6.41 15.03 1.97
C LEU A 26 -7.14 14.67 0.66
N ALA A 27 -7.91 13.59 0.69
CA ALA A 27 -8.61 13.06 -0.49
C ALA A 27 -9.75 13.98 -0.96
N TYR A 28 -10.55 14.53 -0.04
CA TYR A 28 -11.75 15.30 -0.37
C TYR A 28 -11.50 16.79 -0.48
N TYR A 29 -10.65 17.36 0.39
CA TYR A 29 -10.56 18.81 0.54
C TYR A 29 -9.36 19.42 -0.19
N ARG A 30 -8.19 18.77 -0.12
CA ARG A 30 -6.92 19.38 -0.56
C ARG A 30 -6.56 19.13 -2.03
N HIS A 31 -6.78 17.93 -2.55
CA HIS A 31 -6.31 17.52 -3.88
C HIS A 31 -7.48 17.14 -4.80
N GLN A 32 -8.00 18.09 -5.59
CA GLN A 32 -9.15 17.82 -6.46
C GLN A 32 -8.85 16.87 -7.63
N ARG A 33 -7.63 16.86 -8.17
CA ARG A 33 -7.10 15.89 -9.17
C ARG A 33 -5.57 15.84 -9.00
N PRO A 34 -4.88 14.69 -8.95
CA PRO A 34 -5.32 13.28 -9.07
C PRO A 34 -5.68 12.64 -7.71
N ARG A 35 -6.91 12.17 -7.56
CA ARG A 35 -7.49 11.63 -6.31
C ARG A 35 -7.00 10.21 -5.95
N MET A 36 -6.37 9.51 -6.89
CA MET A 36 -6.22 8.06 -6.82
C MET A 36 -5.32 7.59 -5.67
N ALA A 37 -4.18 8.23 -5.43
CA ALA A 37 -3.28 7.81 -4.34
C ALA A 37 -3.93 8.04 -2.96
N TRP A 38 -4.63 9.15 -2.76
CA TRP A 38 -5.29 9.50 -1.49
C TRP A 38 -6.49 8.63 -1.19
N LEU A 39 -7.32 8.33 -2.21
CA LEU A 39 -8.44 7.40 -2.07
C LEU A 39 -7.97 5.98 -1.73
N ILE A 40 -6.84 5.54 -2.30
CA ILE A 40 -6.26 4.23 -1.98
C ILE A 40 -5.75 4.21 -0.53
N LEU A 41 -5.11 5.28 -0.04
CA LEU A 41 -4.70 5.39 1.37
C LEU A 41 -5.89 5.43 2.34
N LEU A 42 -6.97 6.12 1.97
CA LEU A 42 -8.21 6.11 2.75
C LEU A 42 -8.76 4.69 2.84
N PHE A 43 -8.90 4.00 1.70
CA PHE A 43 -9.39 2.62 1.65
C PHE A 43 -8.51 1.67 2.46
N PHE A 44 -7.19 1.81 2.36
CA PHE A 44 -6.22 1.07 3.17
C PHE A 44 -6.46 1.28 4.68
N SER A 45 -6.63 2.53 5.12
CA SER A 45 -6.85 2.84 6.53
C SER A 45 -8.15 2.25 7.08
N ILE A 46 -9.21 2.24 6.27
CA ILE A 46 -10.51 1.63 6.63
C ILE A 46 -10.36 0.11 6.77
N ILE A 47 -9.71 -0.55 5.80
CA ILE A 47 -9.41 -1.98 5.89
C ILE A 47 -8.67 -2.30 7.19
N ARG A 48 -7.72 -1.46 7.58
CA ARG A 48 -6.94 -1.67 8.80
C ARG A 48 -7.73 -1.44 10.08
N LEU A 49 -8.66 -0.50 10.10
CA LEU A 49 -9.61 -0.37 11.20
C LEU A 49 -10.47 -1.62 11.35
N VAL A 50 -11.04 -2.11 10.24
CA VAL A 50 -11.88 -3.32 10.24
C VAL A 50 -11.07 -4.53 10.69
N ALA A 51 -9.82 -4.70 10.21
CA ALA A 51 -8.94 -5.79 10.62
C ALA A 51 -8.72 -5.80 12.15
N GLY A 52 -8.43 -4.65 12.75
CA GLY A 52 -8.24 -4.54 14.20
C GLY A 52 -9.49 -4.94 14.99
N VAL A 53 -10.66 -4.51 14.53
CA VAL A 53 -11.96 -4.87 15.16
C VAL A 53 -12.24 -6.36 15.04
N LEU A 54 -11.98 -6.98 13.88
CA LEU A 54 -12.22 -8.41 13.66
C LEU A 54 -11.34 -9.29 14.55
N VAL A 55 -10.07 -8.93 14.78
CA VAL A 55 -9.18 -9.68 15.67
C VAL A 55 -9.69 -9.64 17.11
N ILE A 56 -10.16 -8.48 17.58
CA ILE A 56 -10.74 -8.35 18.93
C ILE A 56 -12.02 -9.20 19.04
N LEU A 57 -12.86 -9.18 18.01
CA LEU A 57 -14.09 -9.95 17.99
C LEU A 57 -13.82 -11.46 17.94
N PHE A 58 -12.81 -11.89 17.18
CA PHE A 58 -12.38 -13.27 17.09
C PHE A 58 -11.91 -13.81 18.45
N GLU A 59 -11.22 -12.98 19.23
CA GLU A 59 -10.76 -13.36 20.57
C GLU A 59 -11.92 -13.60 21.56
N HIS A 60 -13.03 -12.86 21.40
CA HIS A 60 -14.22 -13.03 22.24
C HIS A 60 -15.15 -14.15 21.74
N LYS A 61 -15.27 -14.33 20.42
CA LYS A 61 -16.11 -15.34 19.78
C LYS A 61 -15.38 -15.98 18.59
N PRO A 62 -14.65 -17.09 18.81
CA PRO A 62 -13.92 -17.74 17.74
C PRO A 62 -14.92 -18.41 16.79
N THR A 63 -15.07 -17.84 15.60
CA THR A 63 -15.83 -18.43 14.49
C THR A 63 -14.89 -18.54 13.28
N THR A 64 -15.04 -19.59 12.50
CA THR A 64 -14.18 -19.86 11.33
C THR A 64 -14.19 -18.69 10.34
N GLY A 65 -15.36 -18.07 10.12
CA GLY A 65 -15.49 -16.88 9.29
C GLY A 65 -14.70 -15.67 9.79
N LEU A 66 -14.70 -15.40 11.11
CA LEU A 66 -13.90 -14.32 11.69
C LEU A 66 -12.40 -14.61 11.61
N MET A 67 -12.00 -15.87 11.75
CA MET A 67 -10.60 -16.29 11.59
C MET A 67 -10.12 -16.00 10.17
N ILE A 68 -10.85 -16.49 9.16
CA ILE A 68 -10.55 -16.28 7.74
C ILE A 68 -10.50 -14.79 7.42
N ALA A 69 -11.53 -14.03 7.83
CA ALA A 69 -11.60 -12.61 7.56
C ALA A 69 -10.45 -11.83 8.23
N SER A 70 -10.08 -12.19 9.46
CA SER A 70 -8.95 -11.57 10.16
C SER A 70 -7.63 -11.84 9.43
N VAL A 71 -7.35 -13.11 9.09
CA VAL A 71 -6.13 -13.50 8.38
C VAL A 71 -6.03 -12.81 7.02
N ILE A 72 -7.12 -12.79 6.24
CA ILE A 72 -7.16 -12.10 4.95
C ILE A 72 -6.93 -10.61 5.14
N LEU A 73 -7.63 -9.92 6.05
CA LEU A 73 -7.44 -8.48 6.21
C LEU A 73 -6.05 -8.10 6.79
N LEU A 74 -5.46 -8.94 7.64
CA LEU A 74 -4.11 -8.72 8.19
C LEU A 74 -3.00 -8.88 7.14
N ASN A 75 -3.16 -9.88 6.26
CA ASN A 75 -2.17 -10.23 5.24
C ASN A 75 -2.43 -9.44 3.95
N THR A 76 -3.63 -9.58 3.42
CA THR A 76 -4.07 -8.94 2.17
C THR A 76 -4.32 -7.45 2.33
N GLY A 77 -4.54 -6.96 3.55
CA GLY A 77 -4.69 -5.53 3.81
C GLY A 77 -3.46 -4.70 3.46
N VAL A 78 -2.29 -5.28 3.18
CA VAL A 78 -1.07 -4.57 2.72
C VAL A 78 -1.17 -4.17 1.24
N PHE A 79 -1.94 -4.89 0.40
CA PHE A 79 -1.99 -4.65 -1.04
C PHE A 79 -2.43 -3.24 -1.43
N PRO A 80 -3.46 -2.65 -0.81
CA PRO A 80 -3.80 -1.25 -1.08
C PRO A 80 -2.61 -0.29 -0.85
N LEU A 81 -1.74 -0.55 0.12
CA LEU A 81 -0.55 0.29 0.35
C LEU A 81 0.44 0.23 -0.82
N VAL A 82 0.63 -0.95 -1.42
CA VAL A 82 1.45 -1.12 -2.63
C VAL A 82 0.70 -0.61 -3.87
N ALA A 83 -0.62 -0.60 -3.88
CA ALA A 83 -1.38 0.11 -4.92
C ALA A 83 -1.21 1.63 -4.82
N ALA A 84 -0.99 2.17 -3.62
CA ALA A 84 -0.75 3.60 -3.44
C ALA A 84 0.57 4.04 -4.10
N THR A 85 1.63 3.21 -4.04
CA THR A 85 2.90 3.49 -4.76
C THR A 85 2.69 3.57 -6.27
N LEU A 86 1.95 2.63 -6.85
CA LEU A 86 1.53 2.68 -8.26
C LEU A 86 0.77 3.97 -8.57
N GLY A 87 -0.13 4.38 -7.66
CA GLY A 87 -0.85 5.64 -7.73
C GLY A 87 0.09 6.83 -7.85
N PHE A 88 1.10 6.92 -6.97
CA PHE A 88 2.10 8.00 -6.99
C PHE A 88 2.96 8.01 -8.25
N ILE A 89 3.42 6.86 -8.75
CA ILE A 89 4.20 6.79 -10.01
C ILE A 89 3.37 7.32 -11.18
N ARG A 90 2.06 7.03 -11.22
CA ARG A 90 1.18 7.56 -12.26
C ARG A 90 1.04 9.07 -12.20
N ILE A 91 1.07 9.67 -11.01
CA ILE A 91 1.05 11.12 -10.86
C ILE A 91 2.30 11.73 -11.49
N ILE A 92 3.47 11.15 -11.22
CA ILE A 92 4.74 11.56 -11.84
C ILE A 92 4.67 11.41 -13.36
N LEU A 93 4.22 10.25 -13.85
CA LEU A 93 4.09 9.97 -15.28
C LEU A 93 3.13 10.91 -16.00
N SER A 94 2.07 11.36 -15.32
CA SER A 94 1.11 12.32 -15.89
C SER A 94 1.66 13.75 -15.98
N HIS A 95 2.69 14.08 -15.20
CA HIS A 95 3.36 15.38 -15.25
C HIS A 95 4.52 15.40 -16.25
N GLU A 96 5.18 14.27 -16.46
CA GLU A 96 6.36 14.15 -17.31
C GLU A 96 5.99 13.44 -18.63
N GLU A 97 5.59 14.19 -19.66
CA GLU A 97 5.16 13.63 -20.96
C GLU A 97 6.26 12.87 -21.71
N LYS A 98 7.54 13.12 -21.38
CA LYS A 98 8.72 12.55 -22.07
C LYS A 98 9.08 11.13 -21.61
N VAL A 99 8.32 10.51 -20.72
CA VAL A 99 8.68 9.18 -20.21
C VAL A 99 8.46 8.09 -21.27
N ASN A 100 9.47 7.23 -21.41
CA ASN A 100 9.49 6.12 -22.36
C ASN A 100 8.23 5.23 -22.31
N LEU A 101 7.73 4.86 -23.49
CA LEU A 101 6.59 3.94 -23.66
C LEU A 101 6.77 2.60 -22.92
N ARG A 102 8.01 2.12 -22.82
CA ARG A 102 8.37 0.89 -22.09
C ARG A 102 8.02 0.97 -20.59
N VAL A 103 8.24 2.12 -19.95
CA VAL A 103 7.89 2.32 -18.53
C VAL A 103 6.37 2.29 -18.35
N ARG A 104 5.64 2.93 -19.27
CA ARG A 104 4.17 2.88 -19.28
C ARG A 104 3.64 1.45 -19.43
N GLN A 105 4.30 0.63 -20.26
CA GLN A 105 3.98 -0.79 -20.41
C GLN A 105 4.31 -1.62 -19.15
N CYS A 106 5.48 -1.46 -18.50
CA CYS A 106 5.77 -2.18 -17.24
C CYS A 106 4.75 -1.82 -16.16
N LEU A 107 4.30 -0.55 -16.10
CA LEU A 107 3.27 -0.12 -15.13
C LEU A 107 1.88 -0.70 -15.43
N LEU A 108 1.51 -0.86 -16.70
CA LEU A 108 0.27 -1.55 -17.07
C LEU A 108 0.34 -3.04 -16.73
N LEU A 109 1.46 -3.71 -17.04
CA LEU A 109 1.68 -5.10 -16.68
C LEU A 109 1.66 -5.29 -15.17
N SER A 110 2.34 -4.42 -14.42
CA SER A 110 2.37 -4.40 -12.96
C SER A 110 0.97 -4.28 -12.35
N ARG A 111 0.09 -3.48 -12.96
CA ARG A 111 -1.31 -3.36 -12.52
C ARG A 111 -2.06 -4.69 -12.68
N ILE A 112 -1.86 -5.38 -13.81
CA ILE A 112 -2.50 -6.68 -14.05
C ILE A 112 -1.98 -7.71 -13.03
N LEU A 113 -0.65 -7.80 -12.87
CA LEU A 113 -0.01 -8.68 -11.89
C LEU A 113 -0.50 -8.42 -10.47
N PHE A 114 -0.69 -7.15 -10.10
CA PHE A 114 -1.24 -6.77 -8.80
C PHE A 114 -2.65 -7.33 -8.58
N PHE A 115 -3.57 -7.15 -9.53
CA PHE A 115 -4.94 -7.67 -9.40
C PHE A 115 -4.99 -9.20 -9.40
N VAL A 116 -4.16 -9.84 -10.23
CA VAL A 116 -4.05 -11.31 -10.26
C VAL A 116 -3.52 -11.82 -8.93
N GLY A 117 -2.41 -11.27 -8.43
CA GLY A 117 -1.81 -11.67 -7.15
C GLY A 117 -2.77 -11.46 -5.97
N LEU A 118 -3.50 -10.34 -5.96
CA LEU A 118 -4.53 -10.04 -4.97
C LEU A 118 -5.67 -11.07 -5.01
N GLY A 119 -6.18 -11.38 -6.20
CA GLY A 119 -7.25 -12.36 -6.39
C GLY A 119 -6.85 -13.77 -5.93
N LEU A 120 -5.63 -14.21 -6.26
CA LEU A 120 -5.11 -15.51 -5.83
C LEU A 120 -5.00 -15.61 -4.30
N GLN A 121 -4.62 -14.53 -3.62
CA GLN A 121 -4.51 -14.53 -2.16
C GLN A 121 -5.86 -14.52 -1.45
N ILE A 122 -6.85 -13.78 -1.98
CA ILE A 122 -8.21 -13.81 -1.42
C ILE A 122 -8.81 -15.21 -1.62
N ALA A 123 -8.74 -15.76 -2.84
CA ALA A 123 -9.24 -17.10 -3.13
C ALA A 123 -8.52 -18.17 -2.30
N GLY A 124 -7.20 -18.08 -2.19
CA GLY A 124 -6.39 -18.99 -1.40
C GLY A 124 -6.71 -18.94 0.10
N GLY A 125 -6.85 -17.74 0.66
CA GLY A 125 -7.21 -17.56 2.08
C GLY A 125 -8.61 -18.05 2.42
N CYS A 126 -9.58 -17.95 1.49
CA CYS A 126 -10.91 -18.55 1.67
C CYS A 126 -10.85 -20.08 1.69
N LEU A 127 -10.04 -20.70 0.83
CA LEU A 127 -9.89 -22.15 0.76
C LEU A 127 -9.09 -22.73 1.94
N GLU A 128 -8.12 -21.98 2.45
CA GLU A 128 -7.31 -22.36 3.62
C GLU A 128 -8.15 -22.50 4.90
N GLY A 129 -9.26 -21.76 5.02
CA GLY A 129 -10.15 -21.87 6.17
C GLY A 129 -11.31 -22.85 6.01
N SER A 130 -11.32 -23.67 4.96
CA SER A 130 -12.34 -24.70 4.77
C SER A 130 -12.06 -25.94 5.63
N ASP A 131 -13.11 -26.72 5.91
CA ASP A 131 -12.97 -27.95 6.72
C ASP A 131 -12.38 -29.13 5.92
N SER A 132 -12.22 -28.98 4.60
CA SER A 132 -11.75 -30.06 3.72
C SER A 132 -10.24 -29.99 3.53
N ALA A 133 -9.54 -31.09 3.83
CA ALA A 133 -8.07 -31.14 3.74
C ALA A 133 -7.55 -30.89 2.31
N SER A 134 -8.30 -31.31 1.28
CA SER A 134 -7.94 -31.06 -0.11
C SER A 134 -7.98 -29.58 -0.47
N ASP A 135 -9.01 -28.86 0.00
CA ASP A 135 -9.18 -27.43 -0.29
C ASP A 135 -8.14 -26.60 0.44
N VAL A 136 -7.78 -26.98 1.67
CA VAL A 136 -6.70 -26.34 2.43
C VAL A 136 -5.36 -26.43 1.68
N ILE A 137 -5.02 -27.62 1.15
CA ILE A 137 -3.78 -27.82 0.38
C ILE A 137 -3.77 -26.93 -0.88
N ILE A 138 -4.91 -26.84 -1.57
CA ILE A 138 -5.06 -25.97 -2.75
C ILE A 138 -4.92 -24.50 -2.34
N GLY A 139 -5.55 -24.10 -1.24
CA GLY A 139 -5.51 -22.75 -0.68
C GLY A 139 -4.07 -22.29 -0.42
N VAL A 140 -3.29 -23.10 0.31
CA VAL A 140 -1.87 -22.80 0.59
C VAL A 140 -1.05 -22.63 -0.69
N LYS A 141 -1.27 -23.49 -1.70
CA LYS A 141 -0.60 -23.36 -3.00
C LYS A 141 -0.99 -22.06 -3.72
N LEU A 142 -2.27 -21.68 -3.67
CA LEU A 142 -2.78 -20.46 -4.28
C LEU A 142 -2.21 -19.20 -3.60
N VAL A 143 -2.19 -19.18 -2.26
CA VAL A 143 -1.60 -18.09 -1.49
C VAL A 143 -0.11 -17.94 -1.82
N LYS A 144 0.65 -19.05 -1.86
CA LYS A 144 2.07 -19.04 -2.23
C LYS A 144 2.32 -18.51 -3.65
N ALA A 145 1.49 -18.92 -4.61
CA ALA A 145 1.54 -18.41 -5.98
C ALA A 145 1.18 -16.92 -6.07
N GLY A 146 0.19 -16.46 -5.29
CA GLY A 146 -0.16 -15.05 -5.19
C GLY A 146 1.02 -14.21 -4.67
N TYR A 147 1.70 -14.66 -3.62
CA TYR A 147 2.87 -13.96 -3.09
C TYR A 147 4.07 -13.94 -4.05
N SER A 148 4.32 -15.01 -4.79
CA SER A 148 5.42 -15.00 -5.78
C SER A 148 5.17 -13.96 -6.87
N ILE A 149 3.93 -13.83 -7.35
CA ILE A 149 3.53 -12.76 -8.29
C ILE A 149 3.75 -11.38 -7.69
N VAL A 150 3.42 -11.20 -6.40
CA VAL A 150 3.60 -9.93 -5.70
C VAL A 150 5.08 -9.56 -5.57
N VAL A 151 5.96 -10.52 -5.29
CA VAL A 151 7.41 -10.28 -5.24
C VAL A 151 7.93 -9.81 -6.61
N VAL A 152 7.49 -10.44 -7.70
CA VAL A 152 7.83 -10.00 -9.06
C VAL A 152 7.30 -8.58 -9.34
N PHE A 153 6.06 -8.30 -8.93
CA PHE A 153 5.45 -6.98 -9.06
C PHE A 153 6.22 -5.89 -8.30
N VAL A 154 6.55 -6.12 -7.03
CA VAL A 154 7.36 -5.20 -6.22
C VAL A 154 8.73 -5.01 -6.87
N THR A 155 9.30 -6.03 -7.51
CA THR A 155 10.57 -5.92 -8.23
C THR A 155 10.48 -5.03 -9.49
N CYS A 156 9.41 -5.12 -10.33
CA CYS A 156 9.22 -4.14 -11.41
C CYS A 156 9.03 -2.72 -10.84
N LEU A 157 8.31 -2.56 -9.72
CA LEU A 157 8.17 -1.25 -9.08
C LEU A 157 9.51 -0.66 -8.67
N LEU A 158 10.37 -1.47 -8.03
CA LEU A 158 11.72 -1.08 -7.65
C LEU A 158 12.54 -0.65 -8.87
N ALA A 159 12.48 -1.43 -9.95
CA ALA A 159 13.20 -1.12 -11.19
C ALA A 159 12.71 0.20 -11.83
N VAL A 160 11.40 0.42 -11.90
CA VAL A 160 10.82 1.68 -12.42
C VAL A 160 11.23 2.85 -11.54
N GLN A 161 11.21 2.68 -10.23
CA GLN A 161 11.59 3.74 -9.30
C GLN A 161 13.08 4.07 -9.37
N ALA A 162 13.95 3.06 -9.49
CA ALA A 162 15.38 3.25 -9.72
C ALA A 162 15.65 3.95 -11.05
N TYR A 163 14.93 3.59 -12.11
CA TYR A 163 14.97 4.28 -13.39
C TYR A 163 14.61 5.77 -13.22
N LEU A 164 13.47 6.08 -12.59
CA LEU A 164 13.06 7.46 -12.33
C LEU A 164 14.07 8.23 -11.45
N TRP A 165 14.77 7.55 -10.55
CA TRP A 165 15.81 8.15 -9.72
C TRP A 165 17.02 8.61 -10.53
N ILE A 166 17.42 7.83 -11.52
CA ILE A 166 18.53 8.19 -12.43
C ILE A 166 18.14 9.44 -13.25
N TYR A 167 16.90 9.52 -13.72
CA TYR A 167 16.38 10.67 -14.48
C TYR A 167 15.87 11.82 -13.60
N CYS A 168 16.09 11.77 -12.28
CA CYS A 168 15.50 12.72 -11.32
C CYS A 168 15.94 14.18 -11.50
N GLN A 169 17.04 14.44 -12.21
CA GLN A 169 17.54 15.80 -12.47
C GLN A 169 16.71 16.55 -13.53
N GLU A 170 16.03 15.83 -14.41
CA GLU A 170 15.23 16.41 -15.50
C GLU A 170 13.76 16.61 -15.11
N ILE A 171 13.38 16.14 -13.92
CA ILE A 171 11.99 16.03 -13.46
C ILE A 171 11.60 17.25 -12.61
N SER A 172 10.33 17.67 -12.71
CA SER A 172 9.77 18.78 -11.92
C SER A 172 9.94 18.60 -10.39
N GLY A 173 10.08 19.72 -9.66
CA GLY A 173 10.32 19.70 -8.21
C GLY A 173 9.25 18.95 -7.39
N THR A 174 7.99 18.99 -7.84
CA THR A 174 6.88 18.23 -7.23
C THR A 174 7.10 16.73 -7.41
N SER A 175 7.39 16.28 -8.64
CA SER A 175 7.64 14.86 -8.95
C SER A 175 8.88 14.33 -8.23
N ARG A 176 9.94 15.14 -8.08
CA ARG A 176 11.13 14.81 -7.28
C ARG A 176 10.80 14.59 -5.80
N THR A 177 9.89 15.38 -5.25
CA THR A 177 9.43 15.23 -3.86
C THR A 177 8.68 13.91 -3.65
N VAL A 178 7.77 13.58 -4.58
CA VAL A 178 7.04 12.30 -4.57
C VAL A 178 8.00 11.11 -4.72
N LEU A 179 8.99 11.23 -5.60
CA LEU A 179 9.98 10.19 -5.83
C LEU A 179 10.85 9.94 -4.58
N LYS A 180 11.27 11.01 -3.89
CA LYS A 180 12.01 10.91 -2.63
C LYS A 180 11.20 10.25 -1.52
N SER A 181 9.94 10.62 -1.36
CA SER A 181 9.10 10.03 -0.32
C SER A 181 8.76 8.57 -0.59
N MET A 182 8.49 8.23 -1.85
CA MET A 182 8.41 6.84 -2.28
C MET A 182 9.71 6.08 -2.01
N GLY A 183 10.87 6.69 -2.25
CA GLY A 183 12.20 6.11 -1.96
C GLY A 183 12.38 5.82 -0.48
N LEU A 184 11.91 6.73 0.37
CA LEU A 184 11.96 6.57 1.82
C LEU A 184 11.00 5.49 2.35
N ALA A 185 9.80 5.37 1.77
CA ALA A 185 8.81 4.37 2.16
C ALA A 185 9.15 2.94 1.72
N LEU A 186 9.92 2.83 0.64
CA LEU A 186 10.25 1.58 -0.02
C LEU A 186 10.93 0.52 0.86
N PRO A 187 12.00 0.81 1.63
CA PRO A 187 12.61 -0.19 2.51
C PRO A 187 11.62 -0.77 3.53
N PHE A 188 10.71 0.06 4.06
CA PHE A 188 9.68 -0.39 4.99
C PHE A 188 8.66 -1.33 4.32
N ILE A 189 8.25 -1.03 3.08
CA ILE A 189 7.39 -1.93 2.30
C ILE A 189 8.11 -3.25 2.02
N THR A 190 9.40 -3.21 1.66
CA THR A 190 10.17 -4.43 1.41
C THR A 190 10.21 -5.33 2.64
N VAL A 191 10.56 -4.78 3.81
CA VAL A 191 10.55 -5.55 5.08
C VAL A 191 9.17 -6.15 5.36
N ARG A 192 8.09 -5.37 5.14
CA ARG A 192 6.73 -5.85 5.33
C ARG A 192 6.39 -7.02 4.39
N ILE A 193 6.71 -6.91 3.11
CA ILE A 193 6.45 -7.97 2.12
C ILE A 193 7.31 -9.21 2.40
N THR A 194 8.56 -9.04 2.84
CA THR A 194 9.42 -10.15 3.27
C THR A 194 8.80 -10.90 4.43
N TYR A 195 8.27 -10.21 5.45
CA TYR A 195 7.56 -10.85 6.56
C TYR A 195 6.36 -11.68 6.09
N LEU A 196 5.53 -11.14 5.17
CA LEU A 196 4.42 -11.88 4.58
C LEU A 196 4.90 -13.12 3.81
N PHE A 197 5.99 -13.00 3.05
CA PHE A 197 6.57 -14.11 2.30
C PHE A 197 7.09 -15.21 3.22
N LEU A 198 7.74 -14.84 4.33
CA LEU A 198 8.20 -15.78 5.35
C LEU A 198 7.01 -16.49 6.01
N SER A 199 5.91 -15.77 6.30
CA SER A 199 4.71 -16.37 6.90
C SER A 199 4.10 -17.49 6.08
N VAL A 200 4.25 -17.45 4.76
CA VAL A 200 3.67 -18.45 3.85
C VAL A 200 4.66 -19.55 3.50
N THR A 201 5.94 -19.20 3.35
CA THR A 201 6.98 -20.21 3.02
C THR A 201 7.30 -21.09 4.22
N HIS A 202 7.25 -20.53 5.43
CA HIS A 202 7.52 -21.22 6.68
C HIS A 202 6.23 -21.30 7.52
N GLY A 203 5.14 -21.80 6.93
CA GLY A 203 3.84 -21.89 7.60
C GLY A 203 3.84 -22.77 8.87
N SER A 204 4.82 -23.67 9.01
CA SER A 204 5.03 -24.47 10.23
C SER A 204 5.65 -23.66 11.39
N ASP A 205 6.34 -22.56 11.09
CA ASP A 205 6.96 -21.70 12.09
C ASP A 205 5.99 -20.61 12.55
N LEU A 206 5.43 -20.80 13.74
CA LEU A 206 4.52 -19.82 14.36
C LEU A 206 5.15 -18.43 14.53
N ARG A 207 6.49 -18.31 14.50
CA ARG A 207 7.24 -17.03 14.56
C ARG A 207 6.82 -16.02 13.50
N TRP A 208 6.37 -16.50 12.34
CA TRP A 208 5.98 -15.66 11.20
C TRP A 208 4.46 -15.52 11.07
N ASN A 209 3.70 -16.12 11.97
CA ASN A 209 2.24 -16.06 11.93
C ASN A 209 1.74 -14.73 12.53
N ASN A 210 0.88 -14.02 11.79
CA ASN A 210 0.29 -12.75 12.21
C ASN A 210 -0.72 -12.91 13.36
N LEU A 211 -1.35 -14.08 13.51
CA LEU A 211 -2.49 -14.27 14.42
C LEU A 211 -2.16 -15.09 15.68
N ALA A 212 -1.32 -16.11 15.56
CA ALA A 212 -1.02 -17.07 16.66
C ALA A 212 0.46 -17.09 17.07
N GLY A 213 1.28 -16.22 16.49
CA GLY A 213 2.72 -16.18 16.70
C GLY A 213 3.18 -15.26 17.84
N PRO A 214 4.46 -15.32 18.22
CA PRO A 214 5.09 -14.30 19.05
C PRO A 214 4.83 -12.89 18.50
N ILE A 215 4.48 -11.96 19.37
CA ILE A 215 4.04 -10.60 19.00
C ILE A 215 5.19 -9.75 18.44
N ALA A 216 6.42 -9.98 18.91
CA ALA A 216 7.58 -9.15 18.55
C ALA A 216 7.83 -9.04 17.02
N PRO A 217 7.96 -10.14 16.26
CA PRO A 217 8.18 -10.07 14.81
C PRO A 217 6.98 -9.46 14.06
N PHE A 218 5.75 -9.80 14.46
CA PHE A 218 4.54 -9.20 13.90
C PHE A 218 4.49 -7.67 14.12
N LEU A 219 4.80 -7.21 15.34
CA LEU A 219 4.78 -5.81 15.70
C LEU A 219 5.87 -5.02 14.97
N LEU A 220 7.10 -5.51 14.96
CA LEU A 220 8.25 -4.79 14.41
C LEU A 220 8.31 -4.84 12.89
N MET A 221 8.22 -6.03 12.29
CA MET A 221 8.36 -6.21 10.84
C MET A 221 7.02 -6.06 10.10
N GLY A 222 5.91 -6.25 10.81
CA GLY A 222 4.58 -6.06 10.27
C GLY A 222 4.04 -4.66 10.51
N LEU A 223 3.56 -4.43 11.74
CA LEU A 223 2.76 -3.27 12.10
C LEU A 223 3.55 -1.95 12.04
N LEU A 224 4.76 -1.92 12.61
CA LEU A 224 5.59 -0.70 12.70
C LEU A 224 6.06 -0.22 11.32
N MET A 225 6.50 -1.14 10.47
CA MET A 225 6.89 -0.82 9.09
C MET A 225 5.73 -0.20 8.33
N GLU A 226 4.53 -0.72 8.54
CA GLU A 226 3.33 -0.22 7.93
C GLU A 226 2.96 1.20 8.40
N TYR A 227 3.08 1.48 9.70
CA TYR A 227 2.84 2.81 10.24
C TYR A 227 3.84 3.83 9.69
N ALA A 228 5.11 3.45 9.59
CA ALA A 228 6.14 4.31 9.01
C ALA A 228 5.77 4.70 7.57
N VAL A 229 5.34 3.74 6.74
CA VAL A 229 4.92 4.00 5.35
C VAL A 229 3.71 4.92 5.29
N VAL A 230 2.69 4.69 6.13
CA VAL A 230 1.50 5.54 6.20
C VAL A 230 1.86 6.97 6.58
N CYS A 231 2.70 7.17 7.60
CA CYS A 231 3.16 8.48 8.01
C CYS A 231 3.91 9.19 6.87
N ILE A 232 4.81 8.49 6.17
CA ILE A 232 5.54 9.05 5.03
C ILE A 232 4.58 9.49 3.92
N TYR A 233 3.59 8.67 3.58
CA TYR A 233 2.62 9.01 2.52
C TYR A 233 1.67 10.13 2.93
N LEU A 234 1.19 10.16 4.17
CA LEU A 234 0.40 11.28 4.67
C LEU A 234 1.20 12.57 4.64
N ALA A 235 2.44 12.57 5.17
CA ALA A 235 3.34 13.73 5.12
C ALA A 235 3.58 14.20 3.69
N THR A 236 3.83 13.27 2.75
CA THR A 236 3.97 13.58 1.32
C THR A 236 2.77 14.36 0.79
N GLY A 237 1.55 14.03 1.22
CA GLY A 237 0.35 14.72 0.76
C GLY A 237 0.20 16.14 1.25
N PHE A 238 0.81 16.45 2.39
CA PHE A 238 0.92 17.82 2.88
C PHE A 238 2.07 18.60 2.21
N ILE A 239 3.10 17.92 1.70
CA ILE A 239 4.23 18.57 1.03
C ILE A 239 3.91 18.86 -0.45
N ILE A 240 3.18 17.96 -1.13
CA ILE A 240 2.76 18.21 -2.52
C ILE A 240 1.88 19.49 -2.55
N PRO A 241 2.23 20.49 -3.39
CA PRO A 241 1.43 21.69 -3.53
C PRO A 241 0.02 21.34 -3.98
N SER A 242 -0.98 22.05 -3.44
CA SER A 242 -2.37 21.81 -3.83
C SER A 242 -2.54 22.08 -5.33
N TRP A 243 -3.40 21.31 -5.99
CA TRP A 243 -3.66 21.47 -7.43
C TRP A 243 -4.12 22.90 -7.79
N ARG A 244 -4.77 23.61 -6.86
CA ARG A 244 -5.15 25.02 -7.01
C ARG A 244 -3.94 25.94 -7.19
N ASN A 245 -2.84 25.68 -6.48
CA ASN A 245 -1.63 26.50 -6.60
C ASN A 245 -0.90 26.22 -7.92
N LEU A 246 -0.87 24.95 -8.37
CA LEU A 246 -0.31 24.59 -9.67
C LEU A 246 -1.09 25.19 -10.84
N GLN A 247 -2.43 25.23 -10.75
CA GLN A 247 -3.26 25.87 -11.76
C GLN A 247 -3.04 27.38 -11.80
N LYS A 248 -2.88 28.02 -10.64
CA LYS A 248 -2.56 29.45 -10.52
C LYS A 248 -1.22 29.78 -11.19
N ASP A 249 -0.17 29.01 -10.94
CA ASP A 249 1.14 29.21 -11.57
C ASP A 249 1.09 29.01 -13.09
N ARG A 250 0.35 28.00 -13.57
CA ARG A 250 0.18 27.77 -15.01
C ARG A 250 -0.57 28.92 -15.69
N THR A 251 -1.63 29.44 -15.07
CA THR A 251 -2.32 30.63 -15.61
C THR A 251 -1.41 31.84 -15.63
N VAL A 252 -0.63 32.09 -14.58
CA VAL A 252 0.33 33.21 -14.53
C VAL A 252 1.42 33.07 -15.60
N GLN A 253 1.93 31.86 -15.84
CA GLN A 253 2.90 31.61 -16.91
C GLN A 253 2.31 31.86 -18.31
N LEU A 254 1.08 31.40 -18.57
CA LEU A 254 0.40 31.62 -19.86
C LEU A 254 0.14 33.12 -20.12
N THR A 255 -0.32 33.86 -19.10
CA THR A 255 -0.52 35.32 -19.22
C THR A 255 0.79 36.06 -19.44
N ARG A 256 1.90 35.60 -18.84
CA ARG A 256 3.22 36.19 -19.08
C ARG A 256 3.73 35.89 -20.51
N CYS A 257 3.46 34.70 -21.03
CA CYS A 257 3.87 34.33 -22.39
C CYS A 257 3.11 35.15 -23.45
N SER A 258 1.79 35.33 -23.27
CA SER A 258 0.99 36.15 -24.18
C SER A 258 1.41 37.62 -24.16
N SER A 259 1.80 38.17 -23.00
CA SER A 259 2.29 39.56 -22.92
C SER A 259 3.65 39.80 -23.59
N VAL A 260 4.43 38.75 -23.84
CA VAL A 260 5.73 38.85 -24.53
C VAL A 260 5.56 38.72 -26.05
N GLU A 261 4.51 38.07 -26.54
CA GLU A 261 4.19 37.97 -27.97
C GLU A 261 3.51 39.23 -28.54
N GLU A 262 2.98 40.11 -27.70
CA GLU A 262 2.33 41.37 -28.11
C GLU A 262 3.27 42.60 -28.19
N LEU A 263 4.58 42.42 -27.98
CA LEU A 263 5.63 43.45 -28.05
C LEU A 263 6.57 43.22 -29.24
#